data_AF-A0A0F7JBD9-F1
#
_entry.id   AF-A0A0F7JBD9-F1
#
_cell.length_a   1.000
_cell.length_b   1.000
_cell.length_c   1.000
_cell.angle_alpha   90.00
_cell.angle_beta   90.00
_cell.angle_gamma   90.00
#
_symmetry.space_group_name_H-M   'P 1'
#
loop_
_entity.id
_entity.type
_entity.pdbx_description
1 polymer ?
#
loop_
_entity_poly.entity_id
_entity_poly.type
_entity_poly.pdbx_seq_one_letter_code
_entity_poly.pdbx_strand_id
1 'polypeptide(L)'
;MWNHKRIHRIYCLLKLDFRRKGKQRLPVRNPSPLATPEALNQSWSVDFMHDALVCGRRFRTFNVVDDFNREALSIEIDLNLPALRVVRVLDRIAANRGYPAMLRMDNGPEFISLALAEWAEQHAVKLEFI
;
A
#
# COMPACT_ATOMS: atom_id res chain seq x y z
N MET A 1 -32.53 -42.95 -1.07
CA MET A 1 -31.93 -42.48 -2.35
C MET A 1 -32.60 -41.16 -2.72
N TRP A 2 -31.86 -40.06 -2.74
CA TRP A 2 -32.46 -38.72 -2.87
C TRP A 2 -32.74 -38.40 -4.34
N ASN A 3 -33.97 -37.97 -4.67
CA ASN A 3 -34.35 -37.61 -6.03
C ASN A 3 -33.78 -36.22 -6.43
N HIS A 4 -32.73 -36.23 -7.24
CA HIS A 4 -32.01 -35.04 -7.68
C HIS A 4 -32.89 -34.02 -8.43
N LYS A 5 -33.89 -34.48 -9.20
CA LYS A 5 -34.83 -33.59 -9.92
C LYS A 5 -35.71 -32.80 -8.95
N ARG A 6 -36.13 -33.43 -7.84
CA ARG A 6 -36.95 -32.77 -6.81
C ARG A 6 -36.15 -31.70 -6.06
N ILE A 7 -34.88 -31.97 -5.72
CA ILE A 7 -34.00 -30.96 -5.09
C ILE A 7 -33.84 -29.76 -6.01
N HIS A 8 -33.46 -29.99 -7.26
CA HIS A 8 -33.18 -28.92 -8.21
C HIS A 8 -34.41 -28.02 -8.39
N ARG A 9 -35.61 -28.59 -8.48
CA ARG A 9 -36.86 -27.84 -8.60
C ARG A 9 -37.14 -26.98 -7.36
N ILE A 10 -36.86 -27.48 -6.15
CA ILE A 10 -36.98 -26.70 -4.92
C ILE A 10 -35.94 -25.56 -4.89
N TYR A 11 -34.71 -25.83 -5.33
CA TYR A 11 -33.62 -24.85 -5.40
C TYR A 11 -33.96 -23.67 -6.32
N CYS A 12 -34.53 -23.94 -7.51
CA CYS A 12 -35.02 -22.92 -8.43
C CYS A 12 -36.24 -22.16 -7.90
N LEU A 13 -37.19 -22.86 -7.24
CA LEU A 13 -38.36 -22.20 -6.63
C LEU A 13 -37.97 -21.23 -5.52
N LEU A 14 -36.92 -21.55 -4.77
CA LEU A 14 -36.34 -20.68 -3.74
C LEU A 14 -35.43 -19.58 -4.31
N LYS A 15 -35.28 -19.48 -5.64
CA LYS A 15 -34.39 -18.53 -6.33
C LYS A 15 -32.93 -18.58 -5.84
N LEU A 16 -32.47 -19.77 -5.44
CA LEU A 16 -31.10 -19.99 -4.96
C LEU A 16 -30.13 -20.35 -6.09
N ASP A 17 -30.58 -20.32 -7.34
CA ASP A 17 -29.81 -20.53 -8.56
C ASP A 17 -28.93 -19.33 -8.93
N PHE A 18 -28.14 -18.85 -7.96
CA PHE A 18 -27.23 -17.73 -8.18
C PHE A 18 -26.14 -18.11 -9.18
N ARG A 19 -26.03 -17.35 -10.28
CA ARG A 19 -24.85 -17.41 -11.13
C ARG A 19 -23.64 -16.96 -10.35
N ARG A 20 -22.60 -17.80 -10.32
CA ARG A 20 -21.29 -17.43 -9.80
C ARG A 20 -20.78 -16.23 -10.60
N LYS A 21 -20.63 -15.07 -9.96
CA LYS A 21 -20.08 -13.88 -10.62
C LYS A 21 -18.66 -14.20 -11.10
N GLY A 22 -18.40 -13.99 -12.38
CA GLY A 22 -17.04 -14.09 -12.94
C GLY A 22 -16.13 -13.05 -12.28
N LYS A 23 -14.83 -13.36 -12.15
CA LYS A 23 -13.86 -12.37 -11.69
C LYS A 23 -13.87 -11.18 -12.65
N GLN A 24 -14.13 -9.98 -12.14
CA GLN A 24 -14.03 -8.75 -12.93
C GLN A 24 -12.58 -8.54 -13.34
N ARG A 25 -12.30 -8.41 -14.64
CA ARG A 25 -10.97 -8.02 -15.12
C ARG A 25 -10.78 -6.53 -14.80
N LEU A 26 -9.79 -6.23 -13.97
CA LEU A 26 -9.37 -4.85 -13.75
C LEU A 26 -8.79 -4.29 -15.06
N PRO A 27 -9.00 -2.99 -15.35
CA PRO A 27 -8.40 -2.35 -16.51
C PRO A 27 -6.87 -2.48 -16.46
N VAL A 28 -6.25 -2.60 -17.63
CA VAL A 28 -4.79 -2.64 -17.76
C VAL A 28 -4.23 -1.33 -17.21
N ARG A 29 -3.51 -1.41 -16.09
CA ARG A 29 -2.67 -0.32 -15.63
C ARG A 29 -1.60 -0.13 -16.70
N ASN A 30 -1.52 1.04 -17.32
CA ASN A 30 -0.35 1.45 -18.10
C ASN A 30 0.65 2.01 -17.09
N PRO A 31 1.62 1.23 -16.57
CA PRO A 31 2.62 1.80 -15.69
C PRO A 31 3.43 2.82 -16.50
N SER A 32 3.48 4.06 -16.02
CA SER A 32 4.41 5.04 -16.58
C SER A 32 5.83 4.52 -16.36
N PRO A 33 6.75 4.69 -17.32
CA PRO A 33 8.14 4.30 -17.12
C PRO A 33 8.70 5.02 -15.89
N LEU A 34 9.44 4.28 -15.04
CA LEU A 34 10.06 4.81 -13.82
C LEU A 34 11.01 5.96 -14.20
N ALA A 35 10.55 7.20 -14.03
CA ALA A 35 11.41 8.36 -14.16
C ALA A 35 12.48 8.27 -13.07
N THR A 36 13.74 8.26 -13.48
CA THR A 36 14.86 8.38 -12.55
C THR A 36 14.96 9.86 -12.18
N PRO A 37 14.84 10.23 -10.89
CA PRO A 37 15.02 11.62 -10.48
C PRO A 37 16.40 12.13 -10.88
N GLU A 38 16.52 13.44 -11.07
CA GLU A 38 17.75 14.12 -11.49
C GLU A 38 18.51 14.72 -10.30
N ALA A 39 17.86 14.81 -9.14
CA ALA A 39 18.43 15.39 -7.92
C ALA A 39 17.96 14.64 -6.66
N LEU A 40 18.75 14.82 -5.59
CA LEU A 40 18.42 14.36 -4.23
C LEU A 40 17.08 14.94 -3.76
N ASN A 41 16.34 14.16 -2.97
CA ASN A 41 15.04 14.52 -2.39
C ASN A 41 13.96 14.89 -3.42
N GLN A 42 14.14 14.58 -4.71
CA GLN A 42 13.07 14.79 -5.68
C GLN A 42 11.96 13.75 -5.53
N SER A 43 12.33 12.49 -5.30
CA SER A 43 11.41 11.38 -5.12
C SER A 43 11.92 10.44 -4.04
N TRP A 44 11.06 10.12 -3.08
CA TRP A 44 11.29 9.06 -2.10
C TRP A 44 10.38 7.88 -2.40
N SER A 45 10.95 6.68 -2.44
CA SER A 45 10.17 5.44 -2.44
C SER A 45 9.98 4.96 -1.00
N VAL A 46 8.73 4.61 -0.68
CA VAL A 46 8.37 4.02 0.60
C VAL A 46 7.68 2.68 0.43
N ASP A 47 7.96 1.78 1.37
CA ASP A 47 7.43 0.41 1.35
C ASP A 47 7.20 -0.13 2.76
N PHE A 48 6.21 -1.00 2.90
CA PHE A 48 6.01 -1.79 4.10
C PHE A 48 6.34 -3.26 3.83
N MET A 49 7.18 -3.82 4.68
CA MET A 49 7.40 -5.27 4.71
C MET A 49 6.93 -5.84 6.04
N HIS A 50 6.55 -7.12 6.04
CA HIS A 50 6.13 -7.85 7.22
C HIS A 50 6.99 -9.08 7.37
N ASP A 51 7.39 -9.37 8.60
CA ASP A 51 8.13 -10.57 8.94
C ASP A 51 7.73 -11.07 10.33
N ALA A 52 8.30 -12.19 10.78
CA ALA A 52 8.03 -12.79 12.07
C ALA A 52 9.33 -13.17 12.78
N LEU A 53 9.37 -12.87 14.08
CA LEU A 53 10.42 -13.35 14.97
C LEU A 53 10.31 -14.88 15.13
N VAL A 54 11.39 -15.52 15.57
CA VAL A 54 11.44 -16.97 15.87
C VAL A 54 10.31 -17.40 16.83
N CYS A 55 9.89 -16.52 17.75
CA CYS A 55 8.78 -16.77 18.67
C CYS A 55 7.38 -16.65 18.04
N GLY A 56 7.28 -16.45 16.72
CA GLY A 56 6.02 -16.31 15.98
C GLY A 56 5.39 -14.92 16.04
N ARG A 57 5.98 -13.98 16.78
CA ARG A 57 5.49 -12.59 16.86
C ARG A 57 5.81 -11.86 15.56
N ARG A 58 4.77 -11.36 14.89
CA ARG A 58 4.88 -10.60 13.64
C ARG A 58 5.30 -9.16 13.91
N PHE A 59 6.14 -8.62 13.05
CA PHE A 59 6.53 -7.22 13.03
C PHE A 59 6.48 -6.66 11.61
N ARG A 60 6.61 -5.35 11.51
CA ARG A 60 6.58 -4.60 10.26
C ARG A 60 7.81 -3.70 10.17
N THR A 61 8.24 -3.44 8.96
CA THR A 61 9.28 -2.46 8.65
C THR A 61 8.71 -1.42 7.70
N PHE A 62 8.86 -0.14 8.04
CA PHE A 62 8.62 0.98 7.14
C PHE A 62 9.96 1.45 6.57
N ASN A 63 10.14 1.21 5.28
CA ASN A 63 11.37 1.50 4.56
C ASN A 63 11.19 2.80 3.77
N VAL A 64 12.16 3.71 3.87
CA VAL A 64 12.21 4.96 3.10
C VAL A 64 13.54 5.04 2.37
N VAL A 65 13.49 5.22 1.06
CA VAL A 65 14.67 5.27 0.19
C VAL A 65 14.59 6.48 -0.73
N ASP A 66 15.72 7.16 -0.94
CA ASP A 66 15.84 8.19 -1.97
C ASP A 66 16.04 7.56 -3.35
N ASP A 67 15.22 7.96 -4.33
CA ASP A 67 15.21 7.34 -5.65
C ASP A 67 16.44 7.72 -6.52
N PHE A 68 17.14 8.82 -6.20
CA PHE A 68 18.29 9.30 -6.96
C PHE A 68 19.56 8.53 -6.60
N ASN A 69 19.95 8.56 -5.33
CA ASN A 69 21.20 7.94 -4.87
C ASN A 69 21.00 6.54 -4.28
N ARG A 70 19.77 6.04 -4.20
CA ARG A 70 19.40 4.74 -3.58
C ARG A 70 19.79 4.64 -2.11
N GLU A 71 19.93 5.77 -1.43
CA GLU A 71 20.21 5.82 -0.02
C GLU A 71 18.99 5.41 0.80
N ALA A 72 19.18 4.49 1.75
CA ALA A 72 18.16 4.17 2.74
C ALA A 72 18.10 5.29 3.79
N LEU A 73 17.06 6.13 3.71
CA LEU A 73 16.88 7.29 4.58
C LEU A 73 16.46 6.90 5.99
N SER A 74 15.58 5.90 6.10
CA SER A 74 15.15 5.34 7.38
C SER A 74 14.54 3.96 7.20
N ILE A 75 14.73 3.12 8.20
CA ILE A 75 14.03 1.83 8.35
C ILE A 75 13.45 1.83 9.77
N GLU A 76 12.14 2.05 9.89
CA GLU A 76 11.45 2.00 11.17
C GLU A 76 10.84 0.61 11.37
N ILE A 77 11.15 -0.03 12.49
CA ILE A 77 10.74 -1.41 12.78
C ILE A 77 9.85 -1.40 14.02
N ASP A 78 8.62 -1.88 13.90
CA ASP A 78 7.70 -2.00 15.03
C ASP A 78 6.66 -3.10 14.78
N LEU A 79 5.96 -3.51 15.82
CA LEU A 79 4.90 -4.51 15.77
C LEU A 79 3.61 -3.93 15.19
N ASN A 80 3.43 -2.62 15.37
CA ASN A 80 2.34 -1.86 14.79
C ASN A 80 2.86 -0.50 14.33
N LEU A 81 2.58 -0.15 13.07
CA LEU A 81 3.02 1.10 12.46
C LEU A 81 1.78 1.91 12.05
N PRO A 82 1.14 2.64 12.98
CA PRO A 82 0.00 3.48 12.64
C PRO A 82 0.45 4.65 11.76
N ALA A 83 -0.46 5.21 10.97
CA ALA A 83 -0.18 6.31 10.04
C ALA A 83 0.53 7.51 10.70
N LEU A 84 0.15 7.87 11.93
CA LEU A 84 0.83 8.94 12.68
C LEU A 84 2.31 8.65 12.98
N ARG A 85 2.69 7.37 13.14
CA ARG A 85 4.09 6.98 13.31
C ARG A 85 4.86 7.15 12.01
N VAL A 86 4.26 6.77 10.88
CA VAL A 86 4.82 6.95 9.53
C VAL A 86 5.10 8.41 9.26
N VAL A 87 4.11 9.29 9.50
CA VAL A 87 4.24 10.74 9.35
C VAL A 87 5.41 11.28 10.18
N ARG A 88 5.51 10.89 11.46
CA ARG A 88 6.65 11.31 12.31
C ARG A 88 8.01 10.88 11.77
N VAL A 89 8.11 9.70 11.17
CA VAL A 89 9.35 9.23 10.56
C VAL A 89 9.68 10.11 9.34
N LEU A 90 8.71 10.39 8.48
CA LEU A 90 8.88 11.26 7.32
C LEU A 90 9.30 12.68 7.73
N ASP A 91 8.66 13.26 8.74
CA ASP A 91 9.02 14.58 9.30
C ASP A 91 10.45 14.59 9.86
N ARG A 92 10.87 13.51 10.54
CA ARG A 92 12.23 13.40 11.09
C ARG A 92 13.30 13.39 9.99
N ILE A 93 13.01 12.71 8.87
CA ILE A 93 13.91 12.69 7.72
C ILE A 93 13.92 14.08 7.06
N ALA A 94 12.74 14.66 6.84
CA ALA A 94 12.57 15.96 6.21
C ALA A 94 13.19 17.11 7.02
N ALA A 95 13.23 17.02 8.35
CA ALA A 95 13.85 18.04 9.20
C ALA A 95 15.32 18.32 8.86
N ASN A 96 16.05 17.33 8.34
CA ASN A 96 17.47 17.47 7.99
C ASN A 96 17.72 17.73 6.49
N ARG A 97 16.77 17.35 5.63
CA ARG A 97 16.97 17.30 4.16
C ARG A 97 15.97 18.13 3.35
N GLY A 98 14.89 18.58 3.98
CA GLY A 98 13.68 19.08 3.33
C GLY A 98 12.69 17.96 2.98
N TYR A 99 11.46 18.37 2.67
CA TYR A 99 10.42 17.46 2.19
C TYR A 99 10.66 17.08 0.73
N PRO A 100 10.30 15.85 0.32
CA PRO A 100 10.47 15.44 -1.06
C PRO A 100 9.42 16.10 -1.96
N ALA A 101 9.72 16.29 -3.24
CA ALA A 101 8.69 16.74 -4.18
C ALA A 101 7.62 15.64 -4.41
N MET A 102 8.01 14.38 -4.25
CA MET A 102 7.18 13.23 -4.58
C MET A 102 7.44 12.07 -3.63
N LEU A 103 6.37 11.40 -3.22
CA LEU A 103 6.40 10.19 -2.40
C LEU A 103 5.75 9.06 -3.19
N ARG A 104 6.56 8.08 -3.57
CA ARG A 104 6.15 6.90 -4.32
C ARG A 104 5.91 5.74 -3.36
N MET A 105 4.76 5.10 -3.49
CA MET A 105 4.36 3.98 -2.64
C MET A 105 3.61 2.92 -3.42
N ASP A 106 3.59 1.70 -2.89
CA ASP A 106 2.72 0.66 -3.41
C ASP A 106 1.25 0.94 -3.03
N ASN A 107 0.31 0.32 -3.73
CA ASN A 107 -1.12 0.43 -3.41
C ASN A 107 -1.53 -0.40 -2.19
N GLY A 108 -0.63 -0.62 -1.23
CA GLY A 108 -0.95 -1.32 0.01
C GLY A 108 -2.10 -0.61 0.73
N PRO A 109 -3.11 -1.36 1.24
CA PRO A 109 -4.19 -0.76 2.04
C PRO A 109 -3.68 -0.04 3.30
N GLU A 110 -2.42 -0.30 3.66
CA GLU A 110 -1.70 0.26 4.80
C GLU A 110 -1.31 1.73 4.57
N PHE A 111 -1.20 2.19 3.31
CA PHE A 111 -0.79 3.55 2.95
C PHE A 111 -1.93 4.45 2.46
N ILE A 112 -3.11 3.90 2.22
CA ILE A 112 -4.33 4.67 1.95
C ILE A 112 -4.91 5.22 3.27
N SER A 113 -4.07 5.89 4.05
CA SER A 113 -4.49 6.50 5.31
C SER A 113 -4.74 8.00 5.09
N LEU A 114 -5.85 8.50 5.63
CA LEU A 114 -6.21 9.92 5.58
C LEU A 114 -5.07 10.80 6.11
N ALA A 115 -4.42 10.39 7.21
CA ALA A 115 -3.33 11.15 7.83
C ALA A 115 -2.11 11.33 6.91
N LEU A 116 -1.78 10.33 6.08
CA LEU A 116 -0.67 10.47 5.12
C LEU A 116 -1.05 11.37 3.94
N ALA A 117 -2.30 11.31 3.50
CA ALA A 117 -2.82 12.21 2.47
C ALA A 117 -2.84 13.68 2.95
N GLU A 118 -3.32 13.92 4.17
CA GLU A 118 -3.30 15.25 4.80
C GLU A 118 -1.86 15.76 4.98
N TRP A 119 -0.94 14.90 5.43
CA TRP A 119 0.47 15.25 5.54
C TRP A 119 1.09 15.65 4.19
N ALA A 120 0.78 14.90 3.14
CA ALA A 120 1.30 15.17 1.80
C ALA A 120 0.74 16.49 1.24
N GLU A 121 -0.55 16.76 1.45
CA GLU A 121 -1.19 18.01 1.06
C GLU A 121 -0.58 19.22 1.80
N GLN A 122 -0.37 19.10 3.13
CA GLN A 122 0.22 20.16 3.95
C GLN A 122 1.63 20.55 3.52
N HIS A 123 2.43 19.58 3.06
CA HIS A 123 3.82 19.78 2.67
C HIS A 123 4.03 19.87 1.16
N ALA A 124 2.95 19.96 0.38
CA ALA A 124 2.96 19.99 -1.08
C ALA A 124 3.73 18.80 -1.72
N VAL A 125 3.67 17.63 -1.09
CA VAL A 125 4.28 16.38 -1.57
C VAL A 125 3.29 15.66 -2.48
N LYS A 126 3.71 15.31 -3.69
CA LYS A 126 2.86 14.53 -4.62
C LYS A 126 2.91 13.05 -4.25
N LEU A 127 1.74 12.43 -4.00
CA LEU A 127 1.65 10.98 -3.81
C LEU A 127 1.53 10.27 -5.17
N GLU A 128 2.39 9.27 -5.41
CA GLU A 128 2.32 8.37 -6.57
C GLU A 128 2.16 6.93 -6.11
N PHE A 129 1.12 6.27 -6.61
CA PHE A 129 0.80 4.88 -6.30
C PHE A 129 1.15 3.97 -7.48
N ILE A 130 1.93 2.91 -7.25
CA ILE A 130 2.35 1.92 -8.27
C ILE A 130 1.39 0.71 -8.33
#